data_AF-A0A380H8Y8-F1
#
_entry.id   AF-A0A380H8Y8-F1
#
_cell.length_a   1.000
_cell.length_b   1.000
_cell.length_c   1.000
_cell.angle_alpha   90.00
_cell.angle_beta   90.00
_cell.angle_gamma   90.00
#
_symmetry.space_group_name_H-M   'P 1'
#
loop_
_entity.id
_entity.type
_entity.pdbx_description
1 polymer ?
#
loop_
_entity_poly.entity_id
_entity_poly.type
_entity_poly.pdbx_seq_one_letter_code
_entity_poly.pdbx_strand_id
1 'polypeptide(L)'
;MKTAKYFDEYNEYVTGQRENINKLEKERQELTQRIKEDKVKYKELIANSKDDEADKLYSTFDSNEKKLKALEKRLATKKEVFDEARRKKAVDIIKHQGELPNLYQNDKERILSKFKPIIDEYNKVIDEIEMLNDKYGAEFYRYVRLYDLENFEEDEVVRNEIRNHFNPNQYSNYIGADELPFVDTRNKLKNRGAK
;
A
#
# COMPACT_ATOMS: atom_id res chain seq x y z
N MET A 1 4.49 -1.96 -9.85
CA MET A 1 3.24 -1.20 -9.59
C MET A 1 2.52 -0.97 -10.91
N LYS A 2 1.18 -1.00 -10.96
CA LYS A 2 0.42 -0.85 -12.22
C LYS A 2 0.50 0.56 -12.85
N THR A 3 0.94 1.56 -12.08
CA THR A 3 1.03 2.98 -12.47
C THR A 3 2.46 3.52 -12.55
N ALA A 4 3.49 2.65 -12.54
CA ALA A 4 4.89 3.06 -12.47
C ALA A 4 5.27 4.05 -13.59
N LYS A 5 4.81 3.79 -14.82
CA LYS A 5 5.09 4.61 -16.00
C LYS A 5 4.78 6.10 -15.81
N TYR A 6 3.70 6.45 -15.11
CA TYR A 6 3.34 7.86 -14.88
C TYR A 6 4.37 8.59 -14.01
N PHE A 7 4.97 7.89 -13.04
CA PHE A 7 6.00 8.44 -12.18
C PHE A 7 7.35 8.53 -12.89
N ASP A 8 7.68 7.52 -13.71
CA ASP A 8 8.93 7.48 -14.48
C ASP A 8 8.99 8.69 -15.44
N GLU A 9 7.94 8.92 -16.23
CA GLU A 9 7.86 10.07 -17.16
C GLU A 9 7.99 11.42 -16.46
N TYR A 10 7.45 11.56 -15.25
CA TYR A 10 7.57 12.77 -14.45
C TYR A 10 8.97 12.98 -13.90
N ASN A 11 9.57 11.91 -13.38
CA ASN A 11 10.91 11.95 -12.82
C ASN A 11 11.94 12.27 -13.91
N GLU A 12 11.80 11.70 -15.10
CA GLU A 12 12.63 12.05 -16.27
C GLU A 12 12.51 13.53 -16.61
N TYR A 13 11.29 14.06 -16.70
CA TYR A 13 11.06 15.48 -16.96
C TYR A 13 11.70 16.38 -15.89
N VAL A 14 11.48 16.08 -14.61
CA VAL A 14 12.00 16.87 -13.49
C VAL A 14 13.52 16.87 -13.47
N THR A 15 14.12 15.69 -13.66
CA THR A 15 15.58 15.51 -13.65
C THR A 15 16.21 16.28 -14.81
N GLY A 16 15.70 16.10 -16.03
CA GLY A 16 16.23 16.80 -17.20
C GLY A 16 16.11 18.34 -17.12
N GLN A 17 15.04 18.87 -16.52
CA GLN A 17 14.92 20.32 -16.31
C GLN A 17 15.87 20.84 -15.23
N ARG A 18 16.04 20.10 -14.12
CA ARG A 18 16.98 20.45 -13.04
C ARG A 18 18.41 20.46 -13.54
N GLU A 19 18.84 19.47 -14.30
CA GLU A 19 20.17 19.44 -14.89
C GLU A 19 20.45 20.68 -15.75
N ASN A 20 19.48 21.06 -16.59
CA ASN A 20 19.61 22.24 -17.43
C ASN A 20 19.65 23.55 -16.62
N ILE A 21 18.89 23.66 -15.52
CA ILE A 21 18.94 24.82 -14.62
C ILE A 21 20.29 24.86 -13.91
N ASN A 22 20.77 23.74 -13.39
CA ASN A 22 22.05 23.65 -12.68
C ASN A 22 23.24 24.04 -13.58
N LYS A 23 23.21 23.66 -14.88
CA LYS A 23 24.22 24.09 -15.86
C LYS A 23 24.27 25.62 -16.00
N LEU A 24 23.12 26.27 -16.10
CA LEU A 24 23.04 27.74 -16.20
C LEU A 24 23.43 28.42 -14.88
N GLU A 25 23.12 27.83 -13.72
CA GLU A 25 23.54 28.36 -12.42
C GLU A 25 25.06 28.32 -12.26
N LYS A 26 25.70 27.25 -12.72
CA LYS A 26 27.16 27.14 -12.76
C LYS A 26 27.78 28.21 -13.66
N GLU A 27 27.26 28.37 -14.88
CA GLU A 27 27.70 29.42 -15.81
C GLU A 27 27.57 30.83 -15.17
N ARG A 28 26.46 31.09 -14.47
CA ARG A 28 26.24 32.35 -13.75
C ARG A 28 27.31 32.56 -12.68
N GLN A 29 27.59 31.55 -11.85
CA GLN A 29 28.60 31.63 -10.80
C GLN A 29 29.99 31.92 -11.37
N GLU A 30 30.39 31.20 -12.42
CA GLU A 30 31.67 31.40 -13.10
C GLU A 30 31.80 32.81 -13.68
N LEU A 31 30.75 33.31 -14.34
CA LEU A 31 30.74 34.65 -14.93
C LEU A 31 30.77 35.76 -13.86
N THR A 32 30.02 35.59 -12.77
CA THR A 32 30.04 36.51 -11.62
C THR A 32 31.44 36.59 -11.01
N GLN A 33 32.10 35.44 -10.82
CA GLN A 33 33.44 35.39 -10.25
C GLN A 33 34.46 36.07 -11.17
N ARG A 34 34.40 35.80 -12.48
CA ARG A 34 35.28 36.43 -13.46
C ARG A 34 35.13 37.95 -13.52
N ILE A 35 33.90 38.47 -13.51
CA ILE A 35 33.66 39.93 -13.46
C ILE A 35 34.25 40.54 -12.18
N LYS A 36 34.13 39.84 -11.05
CA LYS A 36 34.69 40.30 -9.78
C LYS A 36 36.22 40.40 -9.84
N GLU A 37 36.88 39.40 -10.41
CA GLU A 37 38.33 39.38 -10.62
C GLU A 37 38.78 40.47 -11.61
N ASP A 38 38.11 40.60 -12.75
CA ASP A 38 38.39 41.62 -13.76
C ASP A 38 38.28 43.04 -13.18
N LYS A 39 37.28 43.29 -12.32
CA LYS A 39 37.12 44.59 -11.63
C LYS A 39 38.25 44.90 -10.63
N VAL A 40 38.77 43.89 -9.94
CA VAL A 40 39.94 44.07 -9.04
C VAL A 40 41.16 44.44 -9.88
N LYS A 41 41.43 43.66 -10.94
CA LYS A 41 42.54 43.90 -11.86
C LYS A 41 42.45 45.26 -12.57
N TYR A 42 41.25 45.70 -12.94
CA TYR A 42 41.03 47.02 -13.53
C TYR A 42 41.50 48.13 -12.60
N LYS A 43 41.17 48.08 -11.30
CA LYS A 43 41.64 49.06 -10.31
C LYS A 43 43.16 49.08 -10.20
N GLU A 44 43.80 47.92 -10.27
CA GLU A 44 45.27 47.81 -10.25
C GLU A 44 45.90 48.42 -11.51
N LEU A 45 45.32 48.22 -12.69
CA LEU A 45 45.83 48.81 -13.94
C LEU A 45 45.75 50.34 -13.91
N ILE A 46 44.64 50.90 -13.45
CA ILE A 46 44.46 52.35 -13.28
C ILE A 46 45.48 52.91 -12.27
N ALA A 47 45.68 52.24 -11.13
CA ALA A 47 46.65 52.66 -10.12
C ALA A 47 48.11 52.67 -10.64
N ASN A 48 48.41 51.84 -11.63
CA ASN A 48 49.72 51.74 -12.28
C ASN A 48 49.82 52.54 -13.60
N SER A 49 48.85 53.41 -13.90
CA SER A 49 48.79 54.24 -15.12
C SER A 49 48.89 53.44 -16.44
N LYS A 50 48.33 52.23 -16.45
CA LYS A 50 48.24 51.35 -17.63
C LYS A 50 46.89 51.51 -18.33
N ASP A 51 46.57 52.71 -18.76
CA ASP A 51 45.22 53.10 -19.19
C ASP A 51 44.71 52.29 -20.40
N ASP A 52 45.56 52.03 -21.41
CA ASP A 52 45.19 51.22 -22.59
C ASP A 52 44.81 49.77 -22.25
N GLU A 53 45.49 49.17 -21.26
CA GLU A 53 45.16 47.83 -20.76
C GLU A 53 43.87 47.86 -19.94
N ALA A 54 43.68 48.93 -19.15
CA ALA A 54 42.50 49.14 -18.34
C ALA A 54 41.24 49.30 -19.21
N ASP A 55 41.29 50.08 -20.29
CA ASP A 55 40.15 50.31 -21.19
C ASP A 55 39.72 49.04 -21.94
N LYS A 56 40.70 48.21 -22.35
CA LYS A 56 40.44 46.89 -22.93
C LYS A 56 39.76 45.95 -21.93
N LEU A 57 40.23 45.95 -20.68
CA LEU A 57 39.63 45.14 -19.62
C LEU A 57 38.23 45.63 -19.25
N TYR A 58 38.01 46.95 -19.20
CA TYR A 58 36.71 47.57 -19.00
C TYR A 58 35.69 47.10 -20.02
N SER A 59 36.06 47.17 -21.31
CA SER A 59 35.20 46.72 -22.40
C SER A 59 34.83 45.24 -22.29
N THR A 60 35.75 44.42 -21.77
CA THR A 60 35.54 42.99 -21.55
C THR A 60 34.55 42.75 -20.39
N PHE A 61 34.77 43.35 -19.22
CA PHE A 61 33.89 43.08 -18.07
C PHE A 61 32.53 43.77 -18.21
N ASP A 62 32.41 44.93 -18.89
CA ASP A 62 31.11 45.55 -19.22
C ASP A 62 30.27 44.62 -20.13
N SER A 63 30.90 43.99 -21.12
CA SER A 63 30.24 42.98 -21.96
C SER A 63 29.80 41.77 -21.13
N ASN A 64 30.64 41.30 -20.22
CA ASN A 64 30.31 40.19 -19.32
C ASN A 64 29.17 40.55 -18.34
N GLU A 65 29.09 41.78 -17.84
CA GLU A 65 27.97 42.25 -17.01
C GLU A 65 26.64 42.24 -17.76
N LYS A 66 26.64 42.66 -19.03
CA LYS A 66 25.46 42.57 -19.89
C LYS A 66 25.03 41.11 -20.09
N LYS A 67 25.98 40.20 -20.32
CA LYS A 67 25.73 38.77 -20.41
C LYS A 67 25.18 38.20 -19.10
N LEU A 68 25.74 38.60 -17.95
CA LEU A 68 25.29 38.15 -16.63
C LEU A 68 23.83 38.56 -16.39
N LYS A 69 23.45 39.81 -16.67
CA LYS A 69 22.05 40.27 -16.55
C LYS A 69 21.11 39.46 -17.44
N ALA A 70 21.51 39.15 -18.67
CA ALA A 70 20.72 38.32 -19.57
C ALA A 70 20.57 36.87 -19.05
N LEU A 71 21.66 36.29 -18.52
CA LEU A 71 21.68 34.96 -17.93
C LEU A 71 20.82 34.88 -16.66
N GLU A 72 20.88 35.87 -15.78
CA GLU A 72 20.05 35.97 -14.58
C GLU A 72 18.57 36.03 -14.92
N LYS A 73 18.19 36.87 -15.90
CA LYS A 73 16.81 36.93 -16.39
C LYS A 73 16.36 35.59 -16.96
N ARG A 74 17.20 34.96 -17.79
CA ARG A 74 16.92 33.62 -18.36
C ARG A 74 16.76 32.56 -17.28
N LEU A 75 17.60 32.55 -16.25
CA LEU A 75 17.53 31.64 -15.12
C LEU A 75 16.24 31.83 -14.32
N ALA A 76 15.88 33.07 -14.00
CA ALA A 76 14.66 33.38 -13.28
C ALA A 76 13.43 32.86 -14.04
N THR A 77 13.31 33.20 -15.33
CA THR A 77 12.21 32.74 -16.19
C THR A 77 12.21 31.21 -16.31
N LYS A 78 13.38 30.56 -16.45
CA LYS A 78 13.44 29.09 -16.58
C LYS A 78 13.00 28.38 -15.30
N LYS A 79 13.32 28.92 -14.13
CA LYS A 79 12.86 28.39 -12.83
C LYS A 79 11.35 28.53 -12.69
N GLU A 80 10.80 29.69 -13.01
CA GLU A 80 9.37 29.95 -12.97
C GLU A 80 8.59 29.00 -13.89
N VAL A 81 8.97 28.92 -15.17
CA VAL A 81 8.35 28.01 -16.15
C VAL A 81 8.48 26.55 -15.73
N PHE A 82 9.63 26.16 -15.17
CA PHE A 82 9.83 24.81 -14.64
C PHE A 82 8.90 24.52 -13.46
N ASP A 83 8.78 25.42 -12.49
CA ASP A 83 7.93 25.22 -11.31
C ASP A 83 6.46 25.12 -11.71
N GLU A 84 6.00 25.94 -12.66
CA GLU A 84 4.63 25.88 -13.17
C GLU A 84 4.36 24.54 -13.88
N ALA A 85 5.23 24.16 -14.82
CA ALA A 85 5.07 22.92 -15.58
C ALA A 85 5.22 21.67 -14.71
N ARG A 86 6.14 21.67 -13.74
CA ARG A 86 6.28 20.61 -12.72
C ARG A 86 4.98 20.46 -11.94
N ARG A 87 4.39 21.56 -11.46
CA ARG A 87 3.13 21.53 -10.70
C ARG A 87 1.99 20.95 -11.55
N LYS A 88 1.84 21.38 -12.80
CA LYS A 88 0.81 20.84 -13.72
C LYS A 88 0.98 19.34 -13.93
N LYS A 89 2.20 18.88 -14.24
CA LYS A 89 2.49 17.45 -14.41
C LYS A 89 2.23 16.64 -13.14
N ALA A 90 2.62 17.17 -11.97
CA ALA A 90 2.37 16.50 -10.70
C ALA A 90 0.86 16.34 -10.45
N VAL A 91 0.06 17.39 -10.70
CA VAL A 91 -1.39 17.33 -10.60
C VAL A 91 -1.97 16.27 -11.54
N ASP A 92 -1.49 16.18 -12.78
CA ASP A 92 -1.99 15.20 -13.74
C ASP A 92 -1.70 13.76 -13.30
N ILE A 93 -0.51 13.48 -12.75
CA ILE A 93 -0.20 12.15 -12.18
C ILE A 93 -1.11 11.83 -11.00
N ILE A 94 -1.33 12.79 -10.10
CA ILE A 94 -2.16 12.58 -8.91
C ILE A 94 -3.61 12.22 -9.29
N LYS A 95 -4.15 12.77 -10.39
CA LYS A 95 -5.50 12.40 -10.87
C LYS A 95 -5.64 10.90 -11.14
N HIS A 96 -4.57 10.22 -11.57
CA HIS A 96 -4.59 8.77 -11.78
C HIS A 96 -4.73 7.96 -10.48
N GLN A 97 -4.63 8.58 -9.29
CA GLN A 97 -4.96 7.91 -8.03
C GLN A 97 -6.38 7.36 -8.02
N GLY A 98 -7.33 8.06 -8.67
CA GLY A 98 -8.72 7.61 -8.78
C GLY A 98 -8.90 6.31 -9.56
N GLU A 99 -7.94 5.95 -10.41
CA GLU A 99 -7.98 4.73 -11.22
C GLU A 99 -7.49 3.50 -10.44
N LEU A 100 -6.79 3.70 -9.31
CA LEU A 100 -6.17 2.62 -8.54
C LEU A 100 -7.14 1.49 -8.19
N PRO A 101 -8.36 1.73 -7.67
CA PRO A 101 -9.28 0.64 -7.34
C PRO A 101 -9.59 -0.25 -8.55
N ASN A 102 -9.87 0.37 -9.69
CA ASN A 102 -10.20 -0.33 -10.93
C ASN A 102 -9.01 -1.13 -11.47
N LEU A 103 -7.79 -0.59 -11.35
CA LEU A 103 -6.58 -1.30 -11.74
C LEU A 103 -6.38 -2.62 -10.97
N TYR A 104 -6.85 -2.73 -9.73
CA TYR A 104 -6.74 -3.95 -8.91
C TYR A 104 -8.04 -4.75 -8.81
N GLN A 105 -9.13 -4.31 -9.45
CA GLN A 105 -10.45 -4.94 -9.33
C GLN A 105 -10.44 -6.41 -9.80
N ASN A 106 -9.83 -6.70 -10.95
CA ASN A 106 -9.74 -8.08 -11.46
C ASN A 106 -8.92 -8.99 -10.52
N ASP A 107 -7.85 -8.46 -9.91
CA ASP A 107 -7.06 -9.22 -8.94
C ASP A 107 -7.86 -9.52 -7.68
N LYS A 108 -8.63 -8.53 -7.19
CA LYS A 108 -9.55 -8.68 -6.07
C LYS A 108 -10.59 -9.75 -6.36
N GLU A 109 -11.27 -9.68 -7.50
CA GLU A 109 -12.29 -10.66 -7.89
C GLU A 109 -11.72 -12.07 -8.02
N ARG A 110 -10.55 -12.21 -8.66
CA ARG A 110 -9.84 -13.49 -8.78
C ARG A 110 -9.45 -14.08 -7.42
N ILE A 111 -9.05 -13.25 -6.45
CA ILE A 111 -8.68 -13.74 -5.12
C ILE A 111 -9.93 -14.15 -4.35
N LEU A 112 -10.99 -13.34 -4.39
CA LEU A 112 -12.26 -13.63 -3.71
C LEU A 112 -12.95 -14.87 -4.28
N SER A 113 -12.87 -15.10 -5.60
CA SER A 113 -13.49 -16.27 -6.23
C SER A 113 -12.94 -17.60 -5.72
N LYS A 114 -11.72 -17.62 -5.15
CA LYS A 114 -11.13 -18.82 -4.53
C LYS A 114 -11.90 -19.29 -3.30
N PHE A 115 -12.62 -18.42 -2.61
CA PHE A 115 -13.42 -18.80 -1.46
C PHE A 115 -14.65 -19.62 -1.86
N LYS A 116 -15.20 -19.40 -3.06
CA LYS A 116 -16.43 -20.07 -3.50
C LYS A 116 -16.36 -21.60 -3.37
N PRO A 117 -15.41 -22.30 -4.02
CA PRO A 117 -15.32 -23.75 -3.88
C PRO A 117 -15.02 -24.20 -2.44
N ILE A 118 -14.30 -23.39 -1.64
CA ILE A 118 -14.00 -23.73 -0.24
C ILE A 118 -15.26 -23.67 0.63
N ILE A 119 -16.09 -22.64 0.44
CA ILE A 119 -17.37 -22.50 1.11
C ILE A 119 -18.30 -23.64 0.72
N ASP A 120 -18.35 -23.97 -0.58
CA ASP A 120 -19.19 -25.07 -1.07
C ASP A 120 -18.80 -26.41 -0.42
N GLU A 121 -17.49 -26.72 -0.34
CA GLU A 121 -17.02 -27.94 0.33
C GLU A 121 -17.22 -27.90 1.85
N TYR A 122 -17.01 -26.75 2.50
CA TYR A 122 -17.27 -26.61 3.93
C TYR A 122 -18.74 -26.87 4.26
N ASN A 123 -19.67 -26.30 3.48
CA ASN A 123 -21.10 -26.48 3.70
C ASN A 123 -21.53 -27.95 3.52
N LYS A 124 -20.95 -28.68 2.56
CA LYS A 124 -21.21 -30.13 2.44
C LYS A 124 -20.84 -30.90 3.72
N VAL A 125 -19.71 -30.56 4.34
CA VAL A 125 -19.30 -31.19 5.61
C VAL A 125 -20.26 -30.81 6.74
N ILE A 126 -20.77 -29.57 6.77
CA ILE A 126 -21.80 -29.17 7.72
C ILE A 126 -23.09 -29.97 7.52
N ASP A 127 -23.54 -30.17 6.27
CA ASP A 127 -24.72 -30.98 5.97
C ASP A 127 -24.53 -32.44 6.44
N GLU A 128 -23.33 -33.02 6.27
CA GLU A 128 -23.00 -34.35 6.78
C GLU A 128 -23.05 -34.44 8.31
N ILE A 129 -22.57 -33.40 9.01
CA ILE A 129 -22.63 -33.30 10.46
C ILE A 129 -24.08 -33.23 10.95
N GLU A 130 -24.92 -32.41 10.29
CA GLU A 130 -26.35 -32.30 10.62
C GLU A 130 -27.05 -33.65 10.46
N MET A 131 -26.85 -34.33 9.32
CA MET A 131 -27.42 -35.66 9.09
C MET A 131 -26.98 -36.69 10.13
N LEU A 132 -25.73 -36.65 10.59
CA LEU A 132 -25.23 -37.55 11.63
C LEU A 132 -25.85 -37.23 12.99
N ASN A 133 -25.90 -35.95 13.36
CA ASN A 133 -26.50 -35.50 14.62
C ASN A 133 -28.00 -35.84 14.68
N ASP A 134 -28.73 -35.73 13.57
CA ASP A 134 -30.13 -36.12 13.48
C ASP A 134 -30.32 -37.62 13.72
N LYS A 135 -29.50 -38.48 13.09
CA LYS A 135 -29.54 -39.93 13.30
C LYS A 135 -29.20 -40.29 14.74
N TYR A 136 -28.14 -39.70 15.27
CA TYR A 136 -27.72 -39.89 16.66
C TYR A 136 -28.83 -39.48 17.63
N GLY A 137 -29.46 -38.31 17.43
CA GLY A 137 -30.56 -37.85 18.27
C GLY A 137 -31.77 -38.75 18.17
N ALA A 138 -32.17 -39.16 16.97
CA ALA A 138 -33.27 -40.10 16.79
C ALA A 138 -33.01 -41.44 17.50
N GLU A 139 -31.78 -41.96 17.44
CA GLU A 139 -31.40 -43.19 18.15
C GLU A 139 -31.37 -42.98 19.66
N PHE A 140 -30.79 -41.89 20.16
CA PHE A 140 -30.78 -41.53 21.57
C PHE A 140 -32.20 -41.51 22.15
N TYR A 141 -33.13 -40.80 21.49
CA TYR A 141 -34.52 -40.70 21.94
C TYR A 141 -35.30 -42.03 21.84
N ARG A 142 -34.87 -43.01 21.02
CA ARG A 142 -35.48 -44.35 21.05
C ARG A 142 -35.19 -45.06 22.38
N TYR A 143 -33.98 -44.94 22.92
CA TYR A 143 -33.65 -45.50 24.23
C TYR A 143 -34.37 -44.77 25.36
N VAL A 144 -34.41 -43.43 25.30
CA VAL A 144 -35.16 -42.63 26.29
C VAL A 144 -36.64 -43.00 26.28
N ARG A 145 -37.25 -43.12 25.10
CA ARG A 145 -38.65 -43.53 24.99
C ARG A 145 -38.94 -44.90 25.59
N LEU A 146 -38.03 -45.87 25.45
CA LEU A 146 -38.21 -47.19 26.06
C LEU A 146 -38.17 -47.09 27.59
N TYR A 147 -37.22 -46.33 28.13
CA TYR A 147 -37.15 -46.05 29.57
C TYR A 147 -38.43 -45.39 30.10
N ASP A 148 -38.99 -44.43 29.35
CA ASP A 148 -40.24 -43.75 29.72
C ASP A 148 -41.45 -44.69 29.63
N LEU A 149 -41.56 -45.51 28.57
CA LEU A 149 -42.69 -46.42 28.37
C LEU A 149 -42.79 -47.50 29.45
N GLU A 150 -41.65 -47.98 29.94
CA GLU A 150 -41.59 -48.99 31.01
C GLU A 150 -41.70 -48.36 32.43
N ASN A 151 -41.85 -47.03 32.53
CA ASN A 151 -41.87 -46.27 33.79
C ASN A 151 -40.66 -46.56 34.69
N PHE A 152 -39.48 -46.77 34.11
CA PHE A 152 -38.27 -47.10 34.87
C PHE A 152 -37.76 -45.96 35.75
N GLU A 153 -38.29 -44.75 35.59
CA GLU A 153 -38.02 -43.65 36.51
C GLU A 153 -38.41 -43.97 37.95
N GLU A 154 -39.44 -44.78 38.17
CA GLU A 154 -39.91 -45.17 39.51
C GLU A 154 -39.32 -46.51 39.99
N ASP A 155 -38.62 -47.26 39.13
CA ASP A 155 -38.03 -48.56 39.46
C ASP A 155 -36.59 -48.39 39.96
N GLU A 156 -36.40 -48.41 41.29
CA GLU A 156 -35.08 -48.26 41.92
C GLU A 156 -34.10 -49.40 41.56
N VAL A 157 -34.59 -50.62 41.34
CA VAL A 157 -33.72 -51.76 41.01
C VAL A 157 -33.16 -51.57 39.60
N VAL A 158 -34.03 -51.28 38.63
CA VAL A 158 -33.62 -51.06 37.24
C VAL A 158 -32.75 -49.82 37.11
N ARG A 159 -33.09 -48.71 37.79
CA ARG A 159 -32.25 -47.48 37.79
C ARG A 159 -30.85 -47.75 38.30
N ASN A 160 -30.69 -48.56 39.35
CA ASN A 160 -29.38 -48.90 39.87
C ASN A 160 -28.58 -49.78 38.90
N GLU A 161 -29.24 -50.69 38.19
CA GLU A 161 -28.62 -51.54 37.17
C GLU A 161 -28.09 -50.72 35.98
N ILE A 162 -28.88 -49.76 35.49
CA ILE A 162 -28.53 -48.98 34.28
C ILE A 162 -27.78 -47.67 34.57
N ARG A 163 -27.54 -47.32 35.84
CA ARG A 163 -27.02 -46.00 36.28
C ARG A 163 -25.76 -45.53 35.55
N ASN A 164 -24.90 -46.46 35.13
CA ASN A 164 -23.64 -46.15 34.43
C ASN A 164 -23.72 -46.26 32.90
N HIS A 165 -24.87 -46.67 32.36
CA HIS A 165 -25.07 -46.97 30.95
C HIS A 165 -26.11 -46.06 30.29
N PHE A 166 -27.02 -45.50 31.07
CA PHE A 166 -28.13 -44.71 30.56
C PHE A 166 -28.29 -43.42 31.35
N ASN A 167 -28.44 -42.31 30.62
CA ASN A 167 -28.80 -41.03 31.20
C ASN A 167 -29.78 -40.30 30.27
N PRO A 168 -31.06 -40.18 30.65
CA PRO A 168 -32.09 -39.61 29.78
C PRO A 168 -31.91 -38.11 29.55
N ASN A 169 -31.21 -37.41 30.45
CA ASN A 169 -31.10 -35.95 30.45
C ASN A 169 -29.79 -35.41 29.84
N GLN A 170 -28.95 -36.27 29.27
CA GLN A 170 -27.64 -35.90 28.73
C GLN A 170 -27.60 -35.79 27.20
N TYR A 171 -28.71 -35.40 26.56
CA TYR A 171 -28.68 -35.15 25.13
C TYR A 171 -27.79 -33.94 24.79
N SER A 172 -26.78 -34.19 23.97
CA SER A 172 -26.03 -33.18 23.22
C SER A 172 -25.86 -33.68 21.78
N ASN A 173 -25.63 -32.77 20.83
CA ASN A 173 -25.19 -33.19 19.51
C ASN A 173 -23.93 -34.06 19.64
N TYR A 174 -23.82 -35.06 18.77
CA TYR A 174 -22.66 -35.95 18.75
C TYR A 174 -21.41 -35.21 18.27
N ILE A 175 -21.56 -34.33 17.28
CA ILE A 175 -20.54 -33.35 16.89
C ILE A 175 -21.03 -31.96 17.29
N GLY A 176 -20.33 -31.35 18.25
CA GLY A 176 -20.63 -30.04 18.82
C GLY A 176 -20.04 -28.86 18.04
N ALA A 177 -20.60 -27.67 18.26
CA ALA A 177 -20.10 -26.43 17.63
C ALA A 177 -18.68 -26.05 18.11
N ASP A 178 -18.29 -26.49 19.30
CA ASP A 178 -16.96 -26.34 19.89
C ASP A 178 -15.93 -27.31 19.31
N GLU A 179 -16.34 -28.23 18.44
CA GLU A 179 -15.44 -29.09 17.66
C GLU A 179 -15.19 -28.53 16.25
N LEU A 180 -16.05 -27.61 15.78
CA LEU A 180 -15.94 -27.04 14.45
C LEU A 180 -14.77 -26.06 14.30
N PRO A 181 -14.21 -25.93 13.08
CA PRO A 181 -13.21 -24.92 12.79
C PRO A 181 -13.69 -23.50 13.12
N PHE A 182 -12.76 -22.62 13.49
CA PHE A 182 -13.02 -21.21 13.77
C PHE A 182 -12.03 -20.31 13.05
N VAL A 183 -12.42 -19.06 12.85
CA VAL A 183 -11.53 -18.02 12.30
C VAL A 183 -10.83 -17.33 13.46
N ASP A 184 -9.49 -17.39 13.47
CA ASP A 184 -8.70 -16.70 14.49
C ASP A 184 -8.64 -15.18 14.26
N THR A 185 -8.06 -14.44 15.20
CA THR A 185 -7.92 -12.97 15.12
C THR A 185 -7.09 -12.48 13.93
N ARG A 186 -6.40 -13.38 13.22
CA ARG A 186 -5.62 -13.10 12.01
C ARG A 186 -6.36 -13.52 10.74
N ASN A 187 -7.67 -13.77 10.83
CA ASN A 187 -8.53 -14.24 9.75
C ASN A 187 -8.08 -15.59 9.16
N LYS A 188 -7.49 -16.47 9.98
CA LYS A 188 -7.09 -17.82 9.54
C LYS A 188 -8.01 -18.88 10.12
N LEU A 189 -8.49 -19.78 9.27
CA LEU A 189 -9.25 -20.94 9.69
C LEU A 189 -8.34 -21.89 10.50
N LYS A 190 -8.83 -22.34 11.66
CA LYS A 190 -8.14 -23.26 12.57
C LYS A 190 -9.09 -24.29 13.14
N ASN A 191 -8.58 -25.49 13.38
CA ASN A 191 -9.30 -26.53 14.12
C ASN A 191 -9.16 -26.28 15.62
N ARG A 192 -10.25 -26.47 16.37
CA ARG A 192 -10.25 -26.29 17.83
C ARG A 192 -9.45 -27.36 18.58
N GLY A 193 -9.19 -28.51 17.95
CA GLY A 193 -8.41 -29.63 18.50
C GLY A 193 -6.96 -29.75 18.04
N ALA A 194 -6.44 -28.83 17.23
CA ALA A 194 -5.03 -28.86 16.83
C ALA A 194 -4.14 -28.32 17.97
N LYS A 195 -3.62 -29.23 18.81
CA LYS A 195 -2.44 -28.97 19.65
C LYS A 195 -1.18 -28.93 18.79
#